data_AF-A0A165K025-F1
#
_entry.id   AF-A0A165K025-F1
#
_cell.length_a   1.000
_cell.length_b   1.000
_cell.length_c   1.000
_cell.angle_alpha   90.00
_cell.angle_beta   90.00
_cell.angle_gamma   90.00
#
_symmetry.space_group_name_H-M   'P 1'
#
loop_
_entity.id
_entity.type
_entity.pdbx_description
1 polymer ?
#
loop_
_entity_poly.entity_id
_entity_poly.type
_entity_poly.pdbx_seq_one_letter_code
_entity_poly.pdbx_strand_id
1 'polypeptide(L)'
;MFPTRAALSKASRLPLISKHANKDYYKGNRASSLPGGPRTGAPGRHQIRGKAKYTLDDRKVRVFVAPPLEVLNSTPLKPYVSTQVRLTRHQKEELYGRFPAHGFDGQHYLDMYRALHPRGRGGGGAEGEGDRVGQLSLYEQPEVTLGQEVKVEVGQEGKPAQAA
;
A
#
# COMPACT_ATOMS: atom_id res chain seq x y z
N MET A 1 -15.46 39.89 -19.25
CA MET A 1 -15.14 40.44 -17.91
C MET A 1 -13.79 41.15 -17.99
N PHE A 2 -13.77 42.47 -17.90
CA PHE A 2 -12.54 43.26 -18.01
C PHE A 2 -11.84 43.31 -16.64
N PRO A 3 -10.52 43.06 -16.55
CA PRO A 3 -9.81 43.12 -15.27
C PRO A 3 -9.75 44.57 -14.77
N THR A 4 -10.55 44.90 -13.75
CA THR A 4 -10.59 46.24 -13.13
C THR A 4 -9.56 46.37 -11.99
N ARG A 5 -9.17 47.62 -11.64
CA ARG A 5 -8.20 47.91 -10.55
C ARG A 5 -8.56 47.26 -9.21
N ALA A 6 -9.84 47.03 -8.91
CA ALA A 6 -10.27 46.35 -7.69
C ALA A 6 -9.95 44.83 -7.68
N ALA A 7 -9.86 44.19 -8.85
CA ALA A 7 -9.42 42.80 -8.98
C ALA A 7 -7.90 42.67 -8.82
N LEU A 8 -7.13 43.68 -9.26
CA LEU A 8 -5.66 43.72 -9.14
C LEU A 8 -5.16 44.34 -7.82
N SER A 9 -6.01 45.05 -7.07
CA SER A 9 -5.61 45.77 -5.84
C SER A 9 -5.18 44.86 -4.68
N LYS A 10 -5.47 43.55 -4.77
CA LYS A 10 -5.16 42.56 -3.73
C LYS A 10 -3.93 41.70 -4.05
N ALA A 11 -3.30 41.91 -5.20
CA ALA A 11 -2.14 41.10 -5.61
C ALA A 11 -0.94 41.24 -4.65
N SER A 12 -0.79 42.38 -3.97
CA SER A 12 0.26 42.62 -2.97
C SER A 12 0.10 41.80 -1.68
N ARG A 13 -1.11 41.27 -1.40
CA ARG A 13 -1.41 40.47 -0.19
C ARG A 13 -1.31 38.97 -0.44
N LEU A 14 -1.04 38.55 -1.67
CA LEU A 14 -0.87 37.14 -2.00
C LEU A 14 0.44 36.61 -1.39
N PRO A 15 0.47 35.34 -0.94
CA PRO A 15 1.69 34.74 -0.43
C PRO A 15 2.77 34.72 -1.52
N LEU A 16 3.97 35.21 -1.20
CA LEU A 16 5.09 35.20 -2.12
C LEU A 16 5.40 33.76 -2.58
N ILE A 17 5.53 33.57 -3.89
CA ILE A 17 6.03 32.33 -4.49
C ILE A 17 7.49 32.51 -4.90
N SER A 18 8.19 31.41 -5.19
CA SER A 18 9.60 31.42 -5.59
C SER A 18 9.91 32.25 -6.84
N LYS A 19 8.90 32.67 -7.60
CA LYS A 19 9.02 33.46 -8.83
C LYS A 19 8.69 34.95 -8.68
N HIS A 20 8.22 35.38 -7.50
CA HIS A 20 7.76 36.77 -7.30
C HIS A 20 8.83 37.72 -6.74
N ALA A 21 9.91 37.20 -6.16
CA ALA A 21 10.90 37.99 -5.44
C ALA A 21 12.28 37.97 -6.10
N ASN A 22 13.21 38.76 -5.58
CA ASN A 22 14.55 38.96 -6.13
C ASN A 22 15.52 37.83 -5.74
N LYS A 23 16.79 37.94 -6.16
CA LYS A 23 17.87 36.94 -6.02
C LYS A 23 18.04 36.36 -4.61
N ASP A 24 17.79 37.14 -3.56
CA ASP A 24 18.00 36.72 -2.17
C ASP A 24 16.82 35.94 -1.57
N TYR A 25 15.71 35.83 -2.30
CA TYR A 25 14.53 35.10 -1.84
C TYR A 25 14.57 33.63 -2.29
N TYR A 26 14.81 32.73 -1.34
CA TYR A 26 14.67 31.30 -1.55
C TYR A 26 13.40 30.75 -0.89
N LYS A 27 12.57 30.07 -1.67
CA LYS A 27 11.41 29.32 -1.17
C LYS A 27 11.47 27.88 -1.68
N GLY A 28 11.59 26.92 -0.77
CA GLY A 28 11.61 25.50 -1.09
C GLY A 28 10.26 24.96 -1.61
N ASN A 29 10.32 23.91 -2.42
CA ASN A 29 9.15 23.25 -3.03
C ASN A 29 8.60 22.05 -2.21
N ARG A 30 9.10 21.85 -0.99
CA ARG A 30 8.81 20.65 -0.18
C ARG A 30 9.10 19.33 -0.90
N ALA A 31 10.11 19.28 -1.78
CA ALA A 31 10.55 18.02 -2.38
C ALA A 31 10.88 16.94 -1.32
N SER A 32 11.23 17.35 -0.09
CA SER A 32 11.45 16.47 1.06
C SER A 32 10.19 16.08 1.86
N SER A 33 8.99 16.41 1.41
CA SER A 33 7.73 15.98 2.03
C SER A 33 7.16 14.76 1.32
N LEU A 34 6.69 13.77 2.10
CA LEU A 34 5.91 12.65 1.58
C LEU A 34 4.45 13.06 1.34
N PRO A 35 3.76 12.50 0.33
CA PRO A 35 2.33 12.67 0.20
C PRO A 35 1.63 12.08 1.44
N GLY A 36 0.92 12.92 2.20
CA GLY A 36 0.24 12.52 3.44
C GLY A 36 1.16 12.16 4.62
N GLY A 37 2.47 12.36 4.51
CA GLY A 37 3.46 11.87 5.48
C GLY A 37 4.35 12.95 6.11
N PRO A 38 5.27 12.53 7.02
CA PRO A 38 6.16 13.44 7.72
C PRO A 38 7.18 14.10 6.77
N ARG A 39 7.69 15.27 7.18
CA ARG A 39 8.78 15.95 6.48
C ARG A 39 10.08 15.21 6.76
N THR A 40 10.67 14.59 5.74
CA THR A 40 11.92 13.82 5.85
C THR A 40 13.18 14.71 5.86
N GLY A 41 13.03 16.01 5.60
CA GLY A 41 14.16 16.95 5.54
C GLY A 41 15.01 16.79 4.27
N ALA A 42 15.97 17.69 4.05
CA ALA A 42 16.87 17.57 2.90
C ALA A 42 17.85 16.39 3.12
N PRO A 43 18.15 15.58 2.09
CA PRO A 43 18.92 14.34 2.23
C PRO A 43 20.44 14.58 2.38
N GLY A 44 20.85 15.64 3.07
CA GLY A 44 22.25 16.07 3.10
C GLY A 44 22.46 17.37 3.85
N ARG A 45 23.69 17.87 3.80
CA ARG A 45 24.12 19.08 4.53
C ARG A 45 24.81 20.08 3.62
N HIS A 46 24.55 21.37 3.85
CA HIS A 46 25.33 22.45 3.26
C HIS A 46 26.71 22.51 3.92
N GLN A 47 27.77 22.51 3.12
CA GLN A 47 29.13 22.70 3.61
C GLN A 47 29.52 24.17 3.50
N ILE A 48 29.97 24.75 4.62
CA ILE A 48 30.40 26.15 4.68
C ILE A 48 31.79 26.31 4.03
N ARG A 49 32.67 25.32 4.21
CA ARG A 49 34.05 25.32 3.72
C ARG A 49 34.29 24.10 2.85
N GLY A 50 34.90 24.29 1.68
CA GLY A 50 35.17 23.22 0.70
C GLY A 50 34.75 23.57 -0.73
N LYS A 51 35.16 22.72 -1.68
CA LYS A 51 34.80 22.83 -3.10
C LYS A 51 33.34 22.44 -3.36
N ALA A 52 32.84 21.41 -2.69
CA ALA A 52 31.43 21.02 -2.76
C ALA A 52 30.60 21.82 -1.74
N LYS A 53 29.56 22.54 -2.20
CA LYS A 53 28.69 23.37 -1.35
C LYS A 53 27.56 22.60 -0.68
N TYR A 54 27.25 21.41 -1.19
CA TYR A 54 26.26 20.51 -0.61
C TYR A 54 26.79 19.07 -0.72
N THR A 55 26.59 18.29 0.34
CA THR A 55 26.97 16.88 0.38
C THR A 55 25.75 16.04 0.72
N LEU A 56 25.49 15.06 -0.15
CA LEU A 56 24.42 14.10 0.01
C LEU A 56 24.79 13.09 1.10
N ASP A 57 23.82 12.72 1.92
CA ASP A 57 23.89 11.66 2.91
C ASP A 57 22.97 10.54 2.45
N ASP A 58 23.53 9.52 1.80
CA ASP A 58 22.77 8.45 1.14
C ASP A 58 21.83 7.70 2.10
N ARG A 59 22.14 7.73 3.41
CA ARG A 59 21.30 7.13 4.45
C ARG A 59 19.99 7.88 4.67
N LYS A 60 19.92 9.15 4.26
CA LYS A 60 18.72 10.00 4.32
C LYS A 60 18.03 10.12 2.97
N VAL A 61 18.65 9.62 1.90
CA VAL A 61 18.02 9.53 0.59
C VAL A 61 16.90 8.51 0.67
N ARG A 62 15.75 8.86 0.12
CA ARG A 62 14.59 7.98 0.10
C ARG A 62 14.72 6.99 -1.04
N VAL A 63 14.38 5.74 -0.75
CA VAL A 63 14.34 4.64 -1.71
C VAL A 63 12.92 4.09 -1.71
N PHE A 64 12.33 3.98 -2.90
CA PHE A 64 11.05 3.30 -3.09
C PHE A 64 11.35 1.87 -3.52
N VAL A 65 11.18 0.94 -2.59
CA VAL A 65 11.42 -0.48 -2.85
C VAL A 65 10.18 -1.07 -3.51
N ALA A 66 10.35 -1.59 -4.72
CA ALA A 66 9.31 -2.30 -5.45
C ALA A 66 9.64 -3.81 -5.47
N PRO A 67 8.61 -4.68 -5.48
CA PRO A 67 8.82 -6.10 -5.76
C PRO A 67 9.46 -6.33 -7.14
N PRO A 68 10.09 -7.48 -7.38
CA PRO A 68 10.62 -7.84 -8.70
C PRO A 68 9.54 -7.74 -9.79
N LEU A 69 9.93 -7.28 -10.98
CA LEU A 69 9.02 -7.07 -12.10
C LEU A 69 8.31 -8.36 -12.54
N GLU A 70 8.99 -9.50 -12.45
CA GLU A 70 8.42 -10.82 -12.77
C GLU A 70 7.20 -11.13 -11.91
N VAL A 71 7.28 -10.85 -10.60
CA VAL A 71 6.16 -11.01 -9.67
C VAL A 71 5.05 -10.04 -10.02
N LEU A 72 5.35 -8.76 -10.23
CA LEU A 72 4.34 -7.75 -10.56
C LEU A 72 3.56 -8.10 -11.84
N ASN A 73 4.25 -8.63 -12.85
CA ASN A 73 3.65 -9.01 -14.13
C ASN A 73 2.84 -10.31 -14.05
N SER A 74 3.22 -11.25 -13.18
CA SER A 74 2.50 -12.51 -12.99
C SER A 74 1.33 -12.40 -12.01
N THR A 75 1.27 -11.34 -11.19
CA THR A 75 0.19 -11.23 -10.20
C THR A 75 -1.19 -11.14 -10.84
N PRO A 76 -2.19 -11.90 -10.34
CA PRO A 76 -3.58 -11.75 -10.76
C PRO A 76 -4.24 -10.50 -10.15
N LEU A 77 -3.58 -9.85 -9.18
CA LEU A 77 -4.10 -8.69 -8.47
C LEU A 77 -4.17 -7.47 -9.40
N LYS A 78 -5.33 -6.81 -9.41
CA LYS A 78 -5.57 -5.58 -10.18
C LYS A 78 -5.92 -4.44 -9.22
N PRO A 79 -5.71 -3.17 -9.63
CA PRO A 79 -6.08 -2.02 -8.80
C PRO A 79 -7.59 -1.86 -8.59
N TYR A 80 -8.42 -2.61 -9.34
CA TYR A 80 -9.88 -2.58 -9.27
C TYR A 80 -10.44 -3.99 -9.08
N VAL A 81 -11.62 -4.06 -8.48
CA VAL A 81 -12.38 -5.30 -8.24
C VAL A 81 -13.69 -5.24 -9.03
N SER A 82 -14.17 -6.40 -9.51
CA SER A 82 -15.47 -6.49 -10.18
C SER A 82 -16.61 -6.16 -9.22
N THR A 83 -17.56 -5.32 -9.66
CA THR A 83 -18.76 -4.97 -8.88
C THR A 83 -19.75 -6.12 -8.73
N GLN A 84 -19.62 -7.15 -9.57
CA GLN A 84 -20.50 -8.33 -9.57
C GLN A 84 -20.10 -9.33 -8.49
N VAL A 85 -18.85 -9.29 -8.01
CA VAL A 85 -18.36 -10.20 -6.97
C VAL A 85 -18.72 -9.62 -5.61
N ARG A 86 -19.70 -10.24 -4.94
CA ARG A 86 -20.07 -9.92 -3.56
C ARG A 86 -19.63 -11.04 -2.63
N LEU A 87 -18.79 -10.71 -1.65
CA LEU A 87 -18.40 -11.67 -0.62
C LEU A 87 -19.59 -12.03 0.26
N THR A 88 -19.81 -13.33 0.47
CA THR A 88 -20.80 -13.81 1.43
C THR A 88 -20.38 -13.48 2.86
N ARG A 89 -21.32 -13.50 3.81
CA ARG A 89 -21.01 -13.23 5.22
C ARG A 89 -19.95 -14.20 5.77
N HIS A 90 -20.03 -15.48 5.40
CA HIS A 90 -19.05 -16.49 5.80
C HIS A 90 -17.66 -16.18 5.23
N GLN A 91 -17.57 -15.85 3.94
CA GLN A 91 -16.29 -15.47 3.31
C GLN A 91 -15.68 -14.21 3.94
N LYS A 92 -16.51 -13.26 4.38
CA LYS A 92 -16.03 -12.09 5.13
C LYS A 92 -15.50 -12.48 6.51
N GLU A 93 -16.20 -13.34 7.23
CA GLU A 93 -15.77 -13.84 8.55
C GLU A 93 -14.48 -14.68 8.43
N GLU A 94 -14.24 -15.36 7.31
CA GLU A 94 -13.01 -16.09 7.02
C GLU A 94 -11.83 -15.14 6.69
N LEU A 95 -12.04 -14.16 5.80
CA LEU A 95 -10.99 -13.23 5.37
C LEU A 95 -10.59 -12.23 6.46
N TYR A 96 -11.57 -11.70 7.20
CA TYR A 96 -11.34 -10.66 8.20
C TYR A 96 -11.32 -11.20 9.62
N GLY A 97 -11.61 -12.49 9.82
CA GLY A 97 -11.89 -13.04 11.14
C GLY A 97 -13.14 -12.42 11.77
N ARG A 98 -13.53 -12.94 12.95
CA ARG A 98 -14.40 -12.19 13.86
C ARG A 98 -13.51 -11.33 14.73
N PHE A 99 -13.36 -10.05 14.37
CA PHE A 99 -12.72 -9.11 15.28
C PHE A 99 -13.55 -9.01 16.57
N PRO A 100 -12.95 -9.23 17.75
CA PRO A 100 -13.66 -9.01 19.00
C PRO A 100 -14.04 -7.54 19.13
N ALA A 101 -15.00 -7.23 20.01
CA ALA A 101 -15.49 -5.86 20.21
C ALA A 101 -14.37 -4.85 20.58
N HIS A 102 -13.24 -5.33 21.08
CA HIS A 102 -12.06 -4.53 21.44
C HIS A 102 -11.07 -4.31 20.28
N GLY A 103 -11.37 -4.81 19.08
CA GLY A 103 -10.55 -4.65 17.87
C GLY A 103 -9.42 -5.69 17.73
N PHE A 104 -8.40 -5.35 16.96
CA PHE A 104 -7.22 -6.21 16.74
C PHE A 104 -6.24 -6.04 17.90
N ASP A 105 -6.29 -6.97 18.85
CA ASP A 105 -5.39 -7.03 20.01
C ASP A 105 -4.27 -8.06 19.82
N GLY A 106 -3.19 -7.94 20.60
CA GLY A 106 -2.05 -8.85 20.56
C GLY A 106 -2.43 -10.31 20.85
N GLN A 107 -3.38 -10.54 21.76
CA GLN A 107 -3.90 -11.90 22.02
C GLN A 107 -4.64 -12.46 20.81
N HIS A 108 -5.43 -11.64 20.13
CA HIS A 108 -6.15 -12.05 18.91
C HIS A 108 -5.18 -12.44 17.79
N TYR A 109 -4.09 -11.68 17.62
CA TYR A 109 -3.03 -12.05 16.68
C TYR A 109 -2.36 -13.39 17.07
N LEU A 110 -2.08 -13.61 18.36
CA LEU A 110 -1.47 -14.84 18.84
C LEU A 110 -2.37 -16.07 18.61
N ASP A 111 -3.67 -15.93 18.85
CA ASP A 111 -4.65 -17.00 18.61
C ASP A 111 -4.79 -17.32 17.13
N MET A 112 -4.85 -16.30 16.26
CA MET A 112 -4.80 -16.50 14.81
C MET A 112 -3.51 -17.20 14.37
N TYR A 113 -2.36 -16.77 14.90
CA TYR A 113 -1.07 -17.38 14.61
C TYR A 113 -1.04 -18.87 15.00
N ARG A 114 -1.54 -19.21 16.18
CA ARG A 114 -1.65 -20.60 16.68
C ARG A 114 -2.61 -21.45 15.85
N ALA A 115 -3.71 -20.86 15.36
CA ALA A 115 -4.66 -21.54 14.50
C ALA A 115 -4.07 -21.86 13.13
N LEU A 116 -3.29 -20.93 12.55
CA LEU A 116 -2.61 -21.11 11.27
C LEU A 116 -1.38 -22.02 11.37
N HIS A 117 -0.71 -22.07 12.52
CA HIS A 117 0.48 -22.88 12.78
C HIS A 117 0.24 -23.80 13.98
N PRO A 118 -0.60 -24.84 13.83
CA PRO A 118 -0.82 -25.79 14.90
C PRO A 118 0.52 -26.46 15.23
N ARG A 119 0.97 -26.34 16.50
CA ARG A 119 2.13 -27.11 16.97
C ARG A 119 1.81 -28.58 16.70
N GLY A 120 2.65 -29.23 15.89
CA GLY A 120 2.56 -30.67 15.66
C GLY A 120 2.42 -31.37 17.00
N ARG A 121 1.36 -32.17 17.17
CA ARG A 121 1.23 -33.03 18.34
C ARG A 121 2.37 -34.05 18.31
N GLY A 122 3.29 -33.93 19.24
CA GLY A 122 4.35 -34.90 19.53
C GLY A 122 5.69 -34.22 19.74
N GLY A 123 6.39 -34.33 20.86
CA GLY A 123 6.14 -35.00 22.13
C GLY A 123 7.05 -34.34 23.18
N GLY A 124 6.94 -34.76 24.43
CA GLY A 124 7.78 -34.25 25.52
C GLY A 124 9.27 -34.38 25.19
N GLY A 125 10.02 -33.31 25.44
CA GLY A 125 11.46 -33.29 25.27
C GLY A 125 11.96 -31.88 25.54
N ALA A 126 12.80 -31.76 26.56
CA ALA A 126 13.33 -30.51 27.07
C ALA A 126 14.39 -29.90 26.13
N GLU A 127 14.72 -28.66 26.47
CA GLU A 127 15.94 -27.92 26.12
C GLU A 127 15.90 -27.11 24.82
N GLY A 128 16.27 -25.84 25.00
CA GLY A 128 16.19 -24.81 23.98
C GLY A 128 17.35 -24.89 23.00
N GLU A 129 17.04 -24.55 21.76
CA GLU A 129 18.03 -24.09 20.80
C GLU A 129 17.33 -23.01 19.97
N GLY A 130 17.89 -21.80 20.00
CA GLY A 130 17.55 -20.77 19.03
C GLY A 130 17.85 -21.27 17.63
N ASP A 131 17.41 -20.50 16.65
CA ASP A 131 17.72 -20.70 15.24
C ASP A 131 16.94 -21.83 14.53
N ARG A 132 15.75 -21.44 14.09
CA ARG A 132 15.41 -21.42 12.67
C ARG A 132 14.21 -20.49 12.49
N VAL A 133 14.50 -19.20 12.33
CA VAL A 133 13.59 -18.24 11.67
C VAL A 133 13.58 -18.58 10.16
N GLY A 134 13.20 -19.81 9.83
CA GLY A 134 13.07 -20.32 8.49
C GLY A 134 11.59 -20.25 8.11
N GLN A 135 11.29 -19.45 7.10
CA GLN A 135 10.04 -19.46 6.33
C GLN A 135 8.79 -18.99 7.07
N LEU A 136 8.78 -17.71 7.46
CA LEU A 136 7.52 -16.93 7.49
C LEU A 136 7.19 -16.47 6.07
N SER A 137 6.89 -17.40 5.16
CA SER A 137 6.29 -17.08 3.86
C SER A 137 4.80 -17.37 3.90
N LEU A 138 4.01 -16.33 4.17
CA LEU A 138 2.54 -16.28 3.97
C LEU A 138 2.11 -16.52 2.50
N TYR A 139 3.04 -16.86 1.59
CA TYR A 139 2.88 -16.87 0.14
C TYR A 139 3.30 -18.17 -0.55
N GLU A 140 3.49 -19.28 0.18
CA GLU A 140 3.52 -20.60 -0.48
C GLU A 140 2.08 -21.13 -0.56
N GLN A 141 1.33 -20.67 -1.56
CA GLN A 141 0.09 -21.33 -1.95
C GLN A 141 0.45 -22.57 -2.78
N PRO A 142 -0.18 -23.74 -2.54
CA PRO A 142 -0.01 -24.88 -3.43
C PRO A 142 -0.52 -24.51 -4.83
N GLU A 143 0.22 -24.90 -5.87
CA GLU A 143 -0.20 -24.69 -7.25
C GLU A 143 -1.59 -25.31 -7.45
N VAL A 144 -2.58 -24.46 -7.69
CA VAL A 144 -3.91 -24.90 -8.13
C VAL A 144 -3.76 -25.36 -9.56
N THR A 145 -3.68 -26.68 -9.77
CA THR A 145 -3.73 -27.30 -11.10
C THR A 145 -5.01 -26.88 -11.80
N LEU A 146 -4.87 -25.99 -12.78
CA LEU A 146 -5.91 -25.60 -13.74
C LEU A 146 -6.34 -26.84 -14.54
N GLY A 147 -7.40 -27.52 -14.13
CA GLY A 147 -7.86 -28.72 -14.82
C GLY A 147 -9.23 -29.27 -14.47
N GLN A 148 -10.06 -28.61 -13.66
CA GLN A 148 -11.45 -29.03 -13.47
C GLN A 148 -12.42 -28.04 -14.10
N GLU A 149 -12.92 -28.43 -15.28
CA GLU A 149 -14.04 -27.79 -15.95
C GLU A 149 -15.30 -27.87 -15.06
N VAL A 150 -15.70 -26.74 -14.51
CA VAL A 150 -17.04 -26.60 -13.93
C VAL A 150 -18.02 -26.46 -15.10
N LYS A 151 -18.70 -27.57 -15.45
CA LYS A 151 -19.85 -27.54 -16.38
C LYS A 151 -20.94 -26.66 -15.77
N VAL A 152 -21.11 -25.47 -16.33
CA VAL A 152 -22.28 -24.63 -16.08
C VAL A 152 -23.36 -25.06 -17.06
N GLU A 153 -24.36 -25.79 -16.57
CA GLU A 153 -25.56 -26.11 -17.34
C GLU A 153 -26.36 -24.84 -17.59
N VAL A 154 -26.39 -24.40 -18.85
CA VAL A 154 -27.20 -23.27 -19.31
C VAL A 154 -28.64 -23.77 -19.46
N GLY A 155 -29.52 -23.33 -18.54
CA GLY A 155 -30.96 -23.54 -18.66
C GLY A 155 -31.54 -22.85 -19.90
N GLN A 156 -32.24 -23.62 -20.71
CA GLN A 156 -32.87 -23.21 -21.97
C GLN A 156 -34.19 -22.44 -21.76
N GLU A 157 -34.39 -21.49 -22.69
CA GLU A 157 -35.65 -21.03 -23.30
C GLU A 157 -36.62 -20.08 -22.54
N GLY A 158 -36.68 -18.84 -23.05
CA GLY A 158 -37.84 -17.95 -22.96
C GLY A 158 -38.04 -17.24 -24.30
N LYS A 159 -39.15 -17.56 -25.00
CA LYS A 159 -39.55 -17.10 -26.34
C LYS A 159 -39.62 -15.56 -26.51
N PRO A 160 -39.37 -15.00 -27.71
CA PRO A 160 -39.65 -13.60 -28.01
C PRO A 160 -41.13 -13.35 -28.29
N ALA A 161 -41.70 -12.33 -27.65
CA ALA A 161 -43.05 -11.82 -27.91
C ALA A 161 -43.08 -11.08 -29.26
N GLN A 162 -44.03 -11.45 -30.12
CA GLN A 162 -44.32 -10.79 -31.39
C GLN A 162 -45.06 -9.48 -31.12
N ALA A 163 -44.61 -8.40 -31.78
CA ALA A 163 -45.30 -7.12 -31.82
C ALA A 163 -46.45 -7.19 -32.84
N ALA A 164 -47.62 -6.70 -32.43
CA ALA A 164 -48.75 -6.34 -33.27
C ALA A 164 -49.16 -4.90 -32.92
#